data_AF-A0A923XPZ1-F1
#
_entry.id   AF-A0A923XPZ1-F1
#
_cell.length_a   1.000
_cell.length_b   1.000
_cell.length_c   1.000
_cell.angle_alpha   90.00
_cell.angle_beta   90.00
_cell.angle_gamma   90.00
#
_symmetry.space_group_name_H-M   'P 1'
#
loop_
_entity.id
_entity.type
_entity.pdbx_description
1 polymer ?
#
loop_
_entity_poly.entity_id
_entity_poly.type
_entity_poly.pdbx_seq_one_letter_code
_entity_poly.pdbx_strand_id
1 'polypeptide(L)'
;MSKFRLEALSDALFAIVLTLLVIEIKIPELYEKFTEDALLHSLQEKLPLFFAYFLSFTMLATFWYTHNFLFSLMSKSVTRGLMNLNFIFMAFLSLIPFSSHLLGQYTQSRVAVAVYSLNIAIMAGLNWWIREYVYSNPKIENPKFQEVMVTRKDLVYGTVRVWVGFAGSILAVAVALISTYISLFVLILQAFVLIVPGMIGLVTKLFKLENMKLRGSLAQLDIVD
;
A
#
# COMPACT_ATOMS: atom_id res chain seq x y z
N MET A 1 20.70 11.83 -8.80
CA MET A 1 19.45 12.56 -9.13
C MET A 1 18.91 13.18 -7.84
N SER A 2 18.24 14.34 -7.92
CA SER A 2 17.66 14.98 -6.74
C SER A 2 16.51 14.15 -6.18
N LYS A 3 16.49 13.92 -4.86
CA LYS A 3 15.39 13.27 -4.13
C LYS A 3 14.05 13.90 -4.49
N PHE A 4 13.99 15.23 -4.48
CA PHE A 4 12.78 15.99 -4.75
C PHE A 4 12.14 15.62 -6.11
N ARG A 5 12.96 15.38 -7.14
CA ARG A 5 12.45 15.00 -8.47
C ARG A 5 11.84 13.60 -8.49
N LEU A 6 12.42 12.66 -7.75
CA LEU A 6 11.91 11.29 -7.66
C LEU A 6 10.62 11.23 -6.83
N GLU A 7 10.59 11.98 -5.72
CA GLU A 7 9.41 12.14 -4.86
C GLU A 7 8.25 12.75 -5.63
N ALA A 8 8.46 13.88 -6.30
CA ALA A 8 7.44 14.54 -7.11
C ALA A 8 6.90 13.65 -8.24
N LEU A 9 7.76 12.81 -8.86
CA LEU A 9 7.32 11.86 -9.86
C LEU A 9 6.45 10.75 -9.24
N SER A 10 6.82 10.25 -8.07
CA SER A 10 6.02 9.27 -7.31
C SER A 10 4.66 9.83 -6.93
N ASP A 11 4.61 11.04 -6.38
CA ASP A 11 3.35 11.68 -5.99
C ASP A 11 2.44 11.92 -7.19
N ALA A 12 3.00 12.41 -8.31
CA ALA A 12 2.25 12.58 -9.55
C ALA A 12 1.65 11.25 -10.02
N LEU A 13 2.41 10.15 -9.97
CA LEU A 13 1.91 8.84 -10.37
C LEU A 13 0.83 8.32 -9.40
N PHE A 14 1.02 8.46 -8.08
CA PHE A 14 -0.01 8.12 -7.10
C PHE A 14 -1.32 8.88 -7.35
N ALA A 15 -1.24 10.19 -7.61
CA ALA A 15 -2.40 11.02 -7.91
C ALA A 15 -3.15 10.55 -9.17
N ILE A 16 -2.43 10.22 -10.25
CA ILE A 16 -3.03 9.68 -11.48
C ILE A 16 -3.68 8.32 -11.20
N VAL A 17 -3.02 7.41 -10.50
CA VAL A 17 -3.56 6.07 -10.24
C VAL A 17 -4.80 6.15 -9.35
N LEU A 18 -4.82 7.01 -8.34
CA LEU A 18 -5.99 7.23 -7.47
C LEU A 18 -7.21 7.73 -8.26
N THR A 19 -7.03 8.59 -9.26
CA THR A 19 -8.14 9.07 -10.10
C THR A 19 -8.57 8.04 -11.15
N LEU A 20 -7.65 7.25 -11.70
CA LEU A 20 -7.99 6.16 -12.62
C LEU A 20 -8.88 5.09 -11.96
N LEU A 21 -8.76 4.87 -10.65
CA LEU A 21 -9.58 3.87 -9.94
C LEU A 21 -11.09 4.11 -10.11
N VAL A 22 -11.56 5.36 -10.08
CA VAL A 22 -13.01 5.64 -10.17
C VAL A 22 -13.53 5.60 -11.60
N ILE A 23 -12.67 5.89 -12.58
CA ILE A 23 -13.03 5.92 -14.01
C ILE A 23 -13.47 4.53 -14.50
N GLU A 24 -12.93 3.46 -13.89
CA GLU A 24 -13.28 2.08 -14.21
C GLU A 24 -14.69 1.67 -13.71
N ILE A 25 -15.34 2.47 -12.85
CA ILE A 25 -16.72 2.25 -12.42
C ILE A 25 -17.66 2.90 -13.45
N LYS A 26 -17.98 2.15 -14.50
CA LYS A 26 -18.87 2.62 -15.57
C LYS A 26 -20.32 2.73 -15.09
N ILE A 27 -20.98 3.81 -15.51
CA ILE A 27 -22.43 4.01 -15.35
C ILE A 27 -23.16 2.87 -16.08
N PRO A 28 -24.19 2.26 -15.47
CA PRO A 28 -24.96 1.21 -16.14
C PRO A 28 -25.71 1.76 -17.36
N GLU A 29 -25.62 1.04 -18.48
CA GLU A 29 -26.39 1.32 -19.69
C GLU A 29 -27.77 0.65 -19.55
N LEU A 30 -28.83 1.47 -19.49
CA LEU A 30 -30.21 0.99 -19.43
C LEU A 30 -30.75 0.88 -20.86
N TYR A 31 -30.80 -0.35 -21.39
CA TYR A 31 -31.25 -0.60 -22.78
C TYR A 31 -32.79 -0.69 -22.93
N GLU A 32 -33.52 -0.91 -21.83
CA GLU A 32 -34.99 -0.89 -21.80
C GLU A 32 -35.53 0.45 -21.29
N LYS A 33 -36.86 0.64 -21.28
CA LYS A 33 -37.50 1.84 -20.72
C LYS A 33 -36.95 2.12 -19.32
N PHE A 34 -36.47 3.36 -19.12
CA PHE A 34 -36.01 3.83 -17.83
C PHE A 34 -37.09 3.64 -16.76
N THR A 35 -36.75 2.91 -15.70
CA THR A 35 -37.52 2.78 -14.47
C THR A 35 -36.58 2.90 -13.27
N GLU A 36 -37.08 3.42 -12.15
CA GLU A 36 -36.28 3.55 -10.93
C GLU A 36 -35.77 2.19 -10.45
N ASP A 37 -36.61 1.15 -10.52
CA ASP A 37 -36.26 -0.22 -10.13
C ASP A 37 -35.12 -0.80 -10.98
N ALA A 38 -35.14 -0.59 -12.30
CA ALA A 38 -34.08 -1.05 -13.19
C ALA A 38 -32.74 -0.34 -12.88
N LEU A 39 -32.77 0.97 -12.61
CA LEU A 39 -31.57 1.71 -12.22
C LEU A 39 -31.02 1.20 -10.88
N LEU A 40 -31.88 1.01 -9.87
CA LEU A 40 -31.47 0.49 -8.56
C LEU A 40 -30.85 -0.90 -8.67
N HIS A 41 -31.46 -1.81 -9.43
CA HIS A 41 -30.91 -3.14 -9.67
C HIS A 41 -29.53 -3.09 -10.34
N SER A 42 -29.38 -2.31 -11.41
CA SER A 42 -28.09 -2.17 -12.09
C SER A 42 -27.02 -1.51 -11.20
N LEU A 43 -27.38 -0.60 -10.29
CA LEU A 43 -26.45 -0.06 -9.30
C LEU A 43 -26.02 -1.11 -8.26
N GLN A 44 -26.94 -1.97 -7.83
CA GLN A 44 -26.63 -3.06 -6.91
C GLN A 44 -25.63 -4.06 -7.52
N GLU A 45 -25.78 -4.38 -8.81
CA GLU A 45 -24.83 -5.24 -9.54
C GLU A 45 -23.41 -4.64 -9.60
N LYS A 46 -23.28 -3.32 -9.51
CA LYS A 46 -21.98 -2.62 -9.49
C LYS A 46 -21.34 -2.52 -8.10
N LEU A 47 -22.02 -2.91 -7.02
CA LEU A 47 -21.47 -2.85 -5.66
C LEU A 47 -20.08 -3.53 -5.54
N PRO A 48 -19.82 -4.70 -6.13
CA PRO A 48 -18.48 -5.32 -6.11
C PRO A 48 -17.37 -4.41 -6.67
N LEU A 49 -17.66 -3.61 -7.70
CA LEU A 49 -16.72 -2.64 -8.27
C LEU A 49 -16.45 -1.48 -7.31
N PHE A 50 -17.49 -0.97 -6.63
CA PHE A 50 -17.33 0.04 -5.59
C PHE A 50 -16.49 -0.50 -4.41
N PHE A 51 -16.72 -1.74 -3.97
CA PHE A 51 -15.91 -2.36 -2.92
C PHE A 51 -14.45 -2.51 -3.34
N ALA A 52 -14.18 -2.99 -4.55
CA ALA A 52 -12.82 -3.11 -5.07
C ALA A 52 -12.14 -1.72 -5.17
N TYR A 53 -12.88 -0.70 -5.59
CA TYR A 53 -12.42 0.69 -5.61
C TYR A 53 -12.00 1.18 -4.22
N PHE A 54 -12.88 1.09 -3.22
CA PHE A 54 -12.56 1.59 -1.86
C PHE A 54 -11.42 0.81 -1.22
N LEU A 55 -11.37 -0.51 -1.43
CA LEU A 55 -10.26 -1.34 -0.97
C LEU A 55 -8.94 -0.87 -1.59
N SER A 56 -8.89 -0.72 -2.91
CA SER A 56 -7.69 -0.28 -3.64
C SER A 56 -7.28 1.14 -3.27
N PHE A 57 -8.23 2.07 -3.14
CA PHE A 57 -7.98 3.43 -2.71
C PHE A 57 -7.31 3.46 -1.34
N THR A 58 -7.84 2.67 -0.39
CA THR A 58 -7.30 2.57 0.98
C THR A 58 -5.90 1.96 1.00
N MET A 59 -5.67 0.90 0.20
CA MET A 59 -4.35 0.29 0.05
C MET A 59 -3.34 1.29 -0.54
N LEU A 60 -3.72 2.00 -1.60
CA LEU A 60 -2.87 3.03 -2.23
C LEU A 60 -2.55 4.18 -1.28
N ALA A 61 -3.53 4.68 -0.53
CA ALA A 61 -3.30 5.73 0.47
C ALA A 61 -2.29 5.28 1.53
N THR A 62 -2.34 4.00 1.94
CA THR A 62 -1.37 3.43 2.88
C THR A 62 0.03 3.32 2.27
N PHE A 63 0.12 2.89 1.01
CA PHE A 63 1.41 2.83 0.31
C PHE A 63 2.00 4.22 0.12
N TRP A 64 1.20 5.21 -0.27
CA TRP A 64 1.61 6.60 -0.40
C TRP A 64 2.12 7.17 0.93
N TYR A 65 1.40 6.94 2.04
CA TYR A 65 1.84 7.36 3.37
C TYR A 65 3.19 6.74 3.76
N THR A 66 3.34 5.43 3.54
CA THR A 66 4.56 4.70 3.88
C THR A 66 5.75 5.17 3.02
N HIS A 67 5.49 5.40 1.73
CA HIS A 67 6.47 5.91 0.78
C HIS A 67 6.92 7.32 1.16
N ASN A 68 5.99 8.23 1.44
CA ASN A 68 6.28 9.59 1.90
C ASN A 68 7.06 9.60 3.21
N PHE A 69 6.66 8.80 4.19
CA PHE A 69 7.40 8.68 5.44
C PHE A 69 8.85 8.24 5.18
N LEU A 70 9.06 7.22 4.35
CA LEU A 70 10.40 6.73 4.02
C LEU A 70 11.23 7.78 3.27
N PHE A 71 10.66 8.44 2.27
CA PHE A 71 11.32 9.53 1.56
C PHE A 71 11.67 10.68 2.49
N SER A 72 10.82 10.99 3.47
CA SER A 72 11.10 12.01 4.47
C SER A 72 12.41 11.75 5.22
N LEU A 73 12.78 10.50 5.48
CA LEU A 73 14.00 10.12 6.23
C LEU A 73 15.30 10.33 5.44
N MET A 74 15.24 10.37 4.10
CA MET A 74 16.41 10.43 3.22
C MET A 74 16.93 11.87 2.97
N SER A 75 18.23 12.01 2.69
CA SER A 75 18.88 13.26 2.27
C SER A 75 18.54 13.68 0.84
N LYS A 76 19.14 14.78 0.39
CA LYS A 76 18.90 15.40 -0.92
C LYS A 76 19.30 14.49 -2.10
N SER A 77 20.15 13.48 -1.92
CA SER A 77 20.68 12.67 -3.02
C SER A 77 20.16 11.22 -3.02
N VAL A 78 19.88 10.70 -4.22
CA VAL A 78 19.34 9.34 -4.44
C VAL A 78 20.36 8.51 -5.22
N THR A 79 20.60 7.27 -4.77
CA THR A 79 21.46 6.31 -5.48
C THR A 79 20.75 5.72 -6.70
N ARG A 80 21.52 5.24 -7.68
CA ARG A 80 20.95 4.57 -8.87
C ARG A 80 20.15 3.30 -8.52
N GLY A 81 20.57 2.57 -7.48
CA GLY A 81 19.86 1.36 -7.04
C GLY A 81 18.46 1.67 -6.48
N LEU A 82 18.36 2.69 -5.62
CA LEU A 82 17.08 3.14 -5.08
C LEU A 82 16.14 3.65 -6.19
N MET A 83 16.69 4.37 -7.17
CA MET A 83 15.92 4.84 -8.32
C MET A 83 15.33 3.67 -9.13
N ASN A 84 16.11 2.62 -9.40
CA ASN A 84 15.61 1.44 -10.11
C ASN A 84 14.51 0.72 -9.31
N LEU A 85 14.68 0.55 -8.00
CA LEU A 85 13.66 -0.04 -7.14
C LEU A 85 12.37 0.79 -7.15
N ASN A 86 12.48 2.12 -7.10
CA ASN A 86 11.32 3.00 -7.19
C ASN A 86 10.60 2.89 -8.53
N PHE A 87 11.33 2.77 -9.66
CA PHE A 87 10.70 2.57 -10.96
C PHE A 87 9.98 1.22 -11.07
N ILE A 88 10.54 0.15 -10.50
CA ILE A 88 9.84 -1.14 -10.44
C ILE A 88 8.57 -1.00 -9.59
N PHE A 89 8.65 -0.35 -8.42
CA PHE A 89 7.49 -0.05 -7.58
C PHE A 89 6.41 0.74 -8.34
N MET A 90 6.81 1.77 -9.09
CA MET A 90 5.93 2.58 -9.92
C MET A 90 5.24 1.77 -11.03
N ALA A 91 5.94 0.81 -11.63
CA ALA A 91 5.37 -0.05 -12.66
C ALA A 91 4.25 -0.95 -12.09
N PHE A 92 4.39 -1.46 -10.87
CA PHE A 92 3.31 -2.20 -10.21
C PHE A 92 2.20 -1.29 -9.67
N LEU A 93 2.56 -0.08 -9.22
CA LEU A 93 1.59 0.95 -8.85
C LEU A 93 0.65 1.29 -10.01
N SER A 94 1.17 1.43 -11.24
CA SER A 94 0.33 1.73 -12.41
C SER A 94 -0.56 0.56 -12.86
N LEU A 95 -0.28 -0.68 -12.43
CA LEU A 95 -1.12 -1.85 -12.69
C LEU A 95 -2.31 -1.97 -11.72
N ILE A 96 -2.35 -1.15 -10.66
CA ILE A 96 -3.42 -1.22 -9.66
C ILE A 96 -4.82 -1.03 -10.24
N PRO A 97 -5.10 -0.04 -11.12
CA PRO A 97 -6.43 0.14 -11.70
C PRO A 97 -6.93 -1.10 -12.45
N PHE A 98 -6.05 -1.70 -13.27
CA PHE A 98 -6.34 -2.95 -13.96
C PHE A 98 -6.69 -4.08 -12.97
N SER A 99 -5.81 -4.35 -11.99
CA SER A 99 -6.03 -5.45 -11.05
C SER A 99 -7.26 -5.23 -10.15
N SER A 100 -7.55 -3.98 -9.79
CA SER A 100 -8.72 -3.59 -9.00
C SER A 100 -10.01 -3.79 -9.79
N HIS A 101 -10.02 -3.38 -11.07
CA HIS A 101 -11.17 -3.57 -11.94
C HIS A 101 -11.43 -5.06 -12.18
N LEU A 102 -10.38 -5.84 -12.46
CA LEU A 102 -10.48 -7.30 -12.61
C LEU A 102 -11.08 -7.95 -11.36
N LEU A 103 -10.65 -7.53 -10.17
CA LEU A 103 -11.22 -7.98 -8.90
C LEU A 103 -12.71 -7.63 -8.81
N GLY A 104 -13.09 -6.38 -9.07
CA GLY A 104 -14.46 -5.92 -8.94
C GLY A 104 -15.42 -6.58 -9.94
N GLN A 105 -14.96 -6.91 -11.15
CA GLN A 105 -15.75 -7.66 -12.13
C GLN A 105 -15.91 -9.15 -11.77
N TYR A 106 -14.87 -9.77 -11.20
CA TYR A 106 -14.81 -11.21 -11.00
C TYR A 106 -14.46 -11.58 -9.55
N THR A 107 -15.19 -11.04 -8.57
CA THR A 107 -14.91 -11.23 -7.13
C THR A 107 -14.93 -12.70 -6.69
N GLN A 108 -15.68 -13.56 -7.38
CA GLN A 108 -15.76 -14.99 -7.10
C GLN A 108 -14.70 -15.81 -7.84
N SER A 109 -13.97 -15.20 -8.79
CA SER A 109 -12.87 -15.86 -9.50
C SER A 109 -11.61 -15.87 -8.65
N ARG A 110 -11.12 -17.07 -8.34
CA ARG A 110 -9.85 -17.27 -7.64
C ARG A 110 -8.68 -16.60 -8.36
N VAL A 111 -8.70 -16.62 -9.71
CA VAL A 111 -7.65 -16.01 -10.52
C VAL A 111 -7.66 -14.48 -10.37
N ALA A 112 -8.84 -13.85 -10.43
CA ALA A 112 -8.95 -12.40 -10.28
C ALA A 112 -8.48 -11.93 -8.90
N VAL A 113 -8.93 -12.62 -7.83
CA VAL A 113 -8.51 -12.33 -6.45
C VAL A 113 -7.01 -12.57 -6.27
N ALA A 114 -6.45 -13.65 -6.84
CA ALA A 114 -5.03 -13.94 -6.78
C ALA A 114 -4.18 -12.89 -7.52
N VAL A 115 -4.60 -12.44 -8.71
CA VAL A 115 -3.91 -11.39 -9.47
C VAL A 115 -3.87 -10.08 -8.68
N TYR A 116 -5.01 -9.67 -8.10
CA TYR A 116 -5.05 -8.47 -7.25
C TYR A 116 -4.16 -8.62 -6.02
N SER A 117 -4.32 -9.71 -5.28
CA SER A 117 -3.53 -9.98 -4.06
C SER A 117 -2.04 -10.02 -4.36
N LEU A 118 -1.64 -10.60 -5.50
CA LEU A 118 -0.25 -10.70 -5.93
C LEU A 118 0.32 -9.32 -6.25
N ASN A 119 -0.44 -8.47 -6.94
CA ASN A 119 -0.01 -7.10 -7.21
C ASN A 119 0.24 -6.33 -5.90
N ILE A 120 -0.69 -6.41 -4.95
CA ILE A 120 -0.53 -5.82 -3.61
C ILE A 120 0.68 -6.40 -2.87
N ALA A 121 0.90 -7.72 -2.95
CA ALA A 121 2.03 -8.38 -2.31
C ALA A 121 3.38 -7.96 -2.89
N ILE A 122 3.47 -7.81 -4.21
CA ILE A 122 4.68 -7.30 -4.88
C ILE A 122 4.93 -5.86 -4.45
N MET A 123 3.91 -5.00 -4.44
CA MET A 123 4.05 -3.62 -3.96
C MET A 123 4.49 -3.54 -2.50
N ALA A 124 3.92 -4.36 -1.62
CA ALA A 124 4.30 -4.41 -0.21
C ALA A 124 5.74 -4.92 -0.03
N GLY A 125 6.14 -5.95 -0.79
CA GLY A 125 7.50 -6.48 -0.79
C GLY A 125 8.53 -5.47 -1.33
N LEU A 126 8.18 -4.72 -2.38
CA LEU A 126 9.01 -3.65 -2.91
C LEU A 126 9.16 -2.49 -1.91
N ASN A 127 8.08 -2.09 -1.22
CA ASN A 127 8.16 -1.08 -0.17
C ASN A 127 9.06 -1.54 1.00
N TRP A 128 8.94 -2.80 1.40
CA TRP A 128 9.86 -3.39 2.37
C TRP A 128 11.30 -3.36 1.87
N TRP A 129 11.55 -3.75 0.62
CA TRP A 129 12.90 -3.77 0.06
C TRP A 129 13.50 -2.37 -0.08
N ILE A 130 12.74 -1.39 -0.55
CA ILE A 130 13.16 0.02 -0.62
C ILE A 130 13.55 0.49 0.79
N ARG A 131 12.77 0.16 1.82
CA ARG A 131 13.07 0.50 3.21
C ARG A 131 14.37 -0.12 3.71
N GLU A 132 14.56 -1.43 3.53
CA GLU A 132 15.79 -2.11 3.92
C GLU A 132 17.00 -1.56 3.17
N TYR A 133 16.84 -1.20 1.90
CA TYR A 133 17.87 -0.55 1.09
C TYR A 133 18.26 0.82 1.67
N VAL A 134 17.27 1.64 2.04
CA VAL A 134 17.51 2.97 2.65
C VAL A 134 18.24 2.83 3.99
N TYR A 135 17.87 1.88 4.82
CA TYR A 135 18.48 1.73 6.15
C TYR A 135 19.85 1.08 6.16
N SER A 136 20.13 0.23 5.18
CA SER A 136 21.38 -0.52 5.09
C SER A 136 22.45 0.21 4.29
N ASN A 137 22.09 1.22 3.49
CA ASN A 137 23.03 1.87 2.57
C ASN A 137 23.61 3.16 3.16
N PRO A 138 24.91 3.17 3.54
CA PRO A 138 25.54 4.33 4.19
C PRO A 138 25.64 5.57 3.30
N LYS A 139 25.51 5.40 1.97
CA LYS A 139 25.56 6.50 1.00
C LYS A 139 24.29 7.35 0.98
N ILE A 140 23.20 6.85 1.56
CA ILE A 140 21.98 7.62 1.75
C ILE A 140 22.16 8.30 3.11
N GLU A 141 22.66 9.53 3.09
CA GLU A 141 22.63 10.38 4.27
C GLU A 141 21.18 10.48 4.76
N ASN A 142 20.97 10.42 6.06
CA ASN A 142 19.64 10.53 6.65
C ASN A 142 19.61 11.74 7.61
N PRO A 143 19.66 12.97 7.07
CA PRO A 143 19.79 14.20 7.84
C PRO A 143 18.59 14.42 8.77
N LYS A 144 17.41 13.88 8.42
CA LYS A 144 16.23 13.95 9.29
C LYS A 144 16.35 13.10 10.56
N PHE A 145 17.25 12.13 10.64
CA PHE A 145 17.50 11.47 11.92
C PHE A 145 18.29 12.35 12.90
N GLN A 146 18.89 13.44 12.44
CA GLN A 146 19.65 14.38 13.27
C GLN A 146 18.91 15.71 13.51
N GLU A 147 18.06 16.17 12.58
CA GLU A 147 17.40 17.49 12.66
C GLU A 147 15.90 17.46 13.02
N VAL A 148 15.20 16.34 12.83
CA VAL A 148 13.76 16.20 13.14
C VAL A 148 13.60 15.12 14.20
N MET A 149 12.82 15.41 15.25
CA MET A 149 12.51 14.49 16.35
C MET A 149 11.65 13.30 15.85
N VAL A 150 12.24 12.38 15.09
CA VAL A 150 11.60 11.10 14.76
C VAL A 150 11.67 10.24 16.01
N THR A 151 10.51 9.97 16.61
CA THR A 151 10.48 9.17 17.84
C THR A 151 10.72 7.70 17.52
N ARG A 152 11.15 6.94 18.54
CA ARG A 152 11.25 5.48 18.44
C ARG A 152 9.95 4.86 17.96
N LYS A 153 8.83 5.40 18.45
CA LYS A 153 7.47 4.95 18.12
C LYS A 153 7.18 5.10 16.63
N ASP A 154 7.59 6.20 15.99
CA ASP A 154 7.39 6.40 14.56
C ASP A 154 8.12 5.34 13.73
N LEU A 155 9.37 5.02 14.10
CA LEU A 155 10.17 3.99 13.44
C LEU A 155 9.59 2.59 13.64
N VAL A 156 9.18 2.26 14.86
CA VAL A 156 8.54 0.97 15.18
C VAL A 156 7.22 0.85 14.42
N TYR A 157 6.35 1.86 14.47
CA TYR A 157 5.06 1.84 13.78
C TYR A 157 5.22 1.79 12.27
N GLY A 158 6.18 2.50 11.69
CA GLY A 158 6.54 2.37 10.28
C GLY A 158 7.00 0.96 9.93
N THR A 159 7.81 0.33 10.79
CA THR A 159 8.23 -1.08 10.63
C THR A 159 7.03 -2.01 10.63
N VAL A 160 6.18 -1.92 11.66
CA VAL A 160 5.00 -2.78 11.82
C VAL A 160 4.04 -2.60 10.65
N ARG A 161 3.82 -1.37 10.18
CA ARG A 161 2.96 -1.09 9.03
C ARG A 161 3.42 -1.82 7.76
N VAL A 162 4.72 -1.76 7.45
CA VAL A 162 5.30 -2.47 6.31
C VAL A 162 5.15 -3.98 6.47
N TRP A 163 5.43 -4.53 7.65
CA TRP A 163 5.29 -5.96 7.91
C TRP A 163 3.85 -6.45 7.86
N VAL A 164 2.89 -5.70 8.42
CA VAL A 164 1.46 -6.02 8.34
C VAL A 164 1.01 -6.02 6.88
N GLY A 165 1.43 -5.01 6.09
CA GLY A 165 1.13 -4.96 4.67
C GLY A 165 1.72 -6.14 3.89
N PHE A 166 2.97 -6.50 4.16
CA PHE A 166 3.64 -7.61 3.46
C PHE A 166 3.13 -8.98 3.87
N ALA A 167 3.09 -9.28 5.17
CA ALA A 167 2.61 -10.57 5.67
C ALA A 167 1.12 -10.79 5.35
N GLY A 168 0.29 -9.75 5.49
CA GLY A 168 -1.13 -9.80 5.16
C GLY A 168 -1.38 -10.10 3.68
N SER A 169 -0.62 -9.47 2.78
CA SER A 169 -0.80 -9.67 1.34
C SER A 169 -0.27 -11.01 0.86
N ILE A 170 0.84 -11.51 1.41
CA ILE A 170 1.31 -12.89 1.15
C ILE A 170 0.27 -13.91 1.62
N LEU A 171 -0.31 -13.71 2.81
CA LEU A 171 -1.38 -14.57 3.31
C LEU A 171 -2.62 -14.51 2.39
N ALA A 172 -3.00 -13.32 1.93
CA ALA A 172 -4.11 -13.16 0.99
C ALA A 172 -3.89 -13.92 -0.33
N VAL A 173 -2.67 -13.87 -0.89
CA VAL A 173 -2.30 -14.64 -2.09
C VAL A 173 -2.41 -16.14 -1.85
N ALA A 174 -1.83 -16.64 -0.75
CA ALA A 174 -1.85 -18.06 -0.42
C ALA A 174 -3.28 -18.60 -0.27
N VAL A 175 -4.15 -17.82 0.36
CA VAL A 175 -5.54 -18.21 0.62
C VAL A 175 -6.45 -18.00 -0.59
N ALA A 176 -6.12 -17.10 -1.52
CA ALA A 176 -6.92 -16.81 -2.71
C ALA A 176 -7.22 -18.06 -3.57
N LEU A 177 -6.30 -19.03 -3.60
CA LEU A 177 -6.47 -20.28 -4.34
C LEU A 177 -7.43 -21.27 -3.67
N ILE A 178 -7.68 -21.09 -2.37
CA ILE A 178 -8.55 -21.95 -1.55
C ILE A 178 -9.94 -21.33 -1.47
N SER A 179 -10.02 -20.07 -1.04
CA SER A 179 -11.27 -19.34 -0.84
C SER A 179 -11.10 -17.85 -1.14
N THR A 180 -11.87 -17.35 -2.10
CA THR A 180 -11.92 -15.93 -2.44
C THR A 180 -12.41 -15.09 -1.28
N TYR A 181 -13.44 -15.55 -0.55
CA TYR A 181 -14.01 -14.82 0.59
C TYR A 181 -12.99 -14.59 1.71
N ILE A 182 -12.19 -15.62 2.06
CA ILE A 182 -11.18 -15.49 3.12
C ILE A 182 -10.06 -14.56 2.66
N SER A 183 -9.62 -14.66 1.40
CA SER A 183 -8.60 -13.76 0.84
C SER A 183 -9.05 -12.29 0.86
N LEU A 184 -10.30 -12.01 0.44
CA LEU A 184 -10.88 -10.68 0.51
C LEU A 184 -11.00 -10.17 1.95
N PHE A 185 -11.41 -11.04 2.88
CA PHE A 185 -11.46 -10.70 4.29
C PHE A 185 -10.08 -10.32 4.83
N VAL A 186 -9.03 -11.07 4.49
CA VAL A 186 -7.64 -10.75 4.87
C VAL A 186 -7.22 -9.39 4.32
N LEU A 187 -7.52 -9.09 3.05
CA LEU A 187 -7.21 -7.79 2.44
C LEU A 187 -7.97 -6.63 3.11
N ILE A 188 -9.26 -6.81 3.40
CA ILE A 188 -10.06 -5.81 4.09
C ILE A 188 -9.54 -5.57 5.50
N LEU A 189 -9.25 -6.65 6.24
CA LEU A 189 -8.68 -6.57 7.59
C LEU A 189 -7.31 -5.89 7.56
N GLN A 190 -6.47 -6.21 6.58
CA GLN A 190 -5.20 -5.54 6.35
C GLN A 190 -5.40 -4.04 6.12
N ALA A 191 -6.28 -3.65 5.19
CA ALA A 191 -6.57 -2.24 4.93
C ALA A 191 -7.07 -1.52 6.19
N PHE A 192 -7.96 -2.15 6.95
CA PHE A 192 -8.48 -1.64 8.21
C PHE A 192 -7.36 -1.40 9.24
N VAL A 193 -6.50 -2.39 9.47
CA VAL A 193 -5.37 -2.28 10.44
C VAL A 193 -4.39 -1.18 10.03
N LEU A 194 -4.19 -0.96 8.73
CA LEU A 194 -3.23 -0.01 8.21
C LEU A 194 -3.75 1.45 8.19
N ILE A 195 -5.06 1.64 8.00
CA ILE A 195 -5.68 2.97 7.89
C ILE A 195 -6.19 3.50 9.23
N VAL A 196 -6.74 2.64 10.10
CA VAL A 196 -7.41 3.08 11.34
C VAL A 196 -6.37 3.50 12.37
N PRO A 197 -6.44 4.74 12.88
CA PRO A 197 -5.52 5.22 13.92
C PRO A 197 -5.53 4.30 15.15
N GLY A 198 -4.35 4.06 15.72
CA GLY A 198 -4.19 3.22 16.92
C GLY A 198 -4.10 1.71 16.66
N MET A 199 -4.57 1.20 15.52
CA MET A 199 -4.50 -0.24 15.21
C MET A 199 -3.06 -0.75 15.11
N ILE A 200 -2.15 0.03 14.52
CA ILE A 200 -0.71 -0.30 14.50
C ILE A 200 -0.13 -0.35 15.91
N GLY A 201 -0.56 0.55 16.81
CA GLY A 201 -0.14 0.53 18.20
C GLY A 201 -0.68 -0.69 18.95
N LEU A 202 -1.92 -1.09 18.68
CA LEU A 202 -2.52 -2.32 19.19
C LEU A 202 -1.75 -3.56 18.71
N VAL A 203 -1.44 -3.67 17.42
CA VAL A 203 -0.61 -4.76 16.88
C VAL A 203 0.76 -4.77 17.56
N THR A 204 1.38 -3.59 17.70
CA THR A 204 2.70 -3.46 18.36
C THR A 204 2.65 -3.98 19.81
N LYS A 205 1.59 -3.65 20.56
CA LYS A 205 1.37 -4.12 21.94
C LYS A 205 1.09 -5.62 22.01
N LEU A 206 0.18 -6.12 21.17
CA LEU A 206 -0.20 -7.54 21.13
C LEU A 206 1.00 -8.44 20.88
N PHE A 207 1.87 -8.05 19.95
CA PHE A 207 3.07 -8.82 19.61
C PHE A 207 4.32 -8.42 20.43
N LYS A 208 4.18 -7.57 21.45
CA LYS A 208 5.28 -7.07 22.31
C LYS A 208 6.45 -6.47 21.51
N LEU A 209 6.15 -5.78 20.41
CA LEU A 209 7.12 -5.20 19.48
C LEU A 209 7.60 -3.80 19.90
N GLU A 210 7.10 -3.27 21.03
CA GLU A 210 7.51 -1.97 21.56
C GLU A 210 9.03 -1.90 21.78
N ASN A 211 9.64 -3.01 22.19
CA ASN A 211 11.08 -3.11 22.43
C ASN A 211 11.86 -3.74 21.26
N MET A 212 11.27 -3.75 20.06
CA MET A 212 11.93 -4.26 18.87
C MET A 212 13.26 -3.53 18.63
N LYS A 213 14.34 -4.31 18.46
CA LYS A 213 15.65 -3.77 18.09
C LYS A 213 15.57 -3.17 16.70
N LEU A 214 15.82 -1.87 16.59
CA LEU A 214 15.97 -1.20 15.31
C LEU A 214 17.28 -1.69 14.68
N ARG A 215 17.29 -1.87 13.35
CA ARG A 215 18.42 -2.45 12.61
C ARG A 215 19.13 -1.40 11.75
N GLY A 216 20.40 -1.65 11.43
CA GLY A 216 21.19 -0.84 10.50
C GLY A 216 21.49 0.55 11.05
N SER A 217 21.42 1.56 10.18
CA SER A 217 21.64 2.96 10.54
C SER A 217 20.69 3.47 11.64
N LEU A 218 19.53 2.84 11.83
CA LEU A 218 18.58 3.20 12.89
C LEU A 218 19.07 2.88 14.31
N ALA A 219 19.99 1.92 14.46
CA ALA A 219 20.52 1.53 15.77
C ALA A 219 21.53 2.55 16.33
N GLN A 220 22.03 3.45 15.49
CA GLN A 220 23.03 4.46 15.81
C GLN A 220 22.43 5.83 16.09
N LEU A 221 21.09 5.94 16.08
CA LEU A 221 20.39 7.19 16.30
C LEU A 221 20.24 7.43 17.80
N ASP A 222 20.50 8.66 18.23
CA ASP A 222 20.10 9.15 19.55
C ASP A 222 18.59 9.35 19.54
N ILE A 223 17.86 8.27 19.80
CA ILE A 223 16.41 8.26 19.77
C ILE A 223 15.91 8.82 21.09
N VAL A 224 15.13 9.90 21.01
CA VAL A 224 14.39 10.44 22.16
C VAL A 224 13.22 9.50 22.47
N ASP A 225 13.18 8.99 23.69
CA ASP A 225 12.15 8.07 24.21
C ASP A 225 10.75 8.72 24.34
#